data_AF-A0A7R8Z8Q6-F1
#
_entry.id   AF-A0A7R8Z8Q6-F1
#
_cell.length_a   1.000
_cell.length_b   1.000
_cell.length_c   1.000
_cell.angle_alpha   90.00
_cell.angle_beta   90.00
_cell.angle_gamma   90.00
#
_symmetry.space_group_name_H-M   'P 1'
#
loop_
_entity.id
_entity.type
_entity.pdbx_description
1 polymer ?
#
loop_
_entity_poly.entity_id
_entity_poly.type
_entity_poly.pdbx_seq_one_letter_code
_entity_poly.pdbx_strand_id
1 'polypeptide(L)'
;MHVTVVRKFSLSAEDVIEKLPFIDTSRTRIADFCPRFLRSKQHCGAVKYRRHDGSCNNLRHPTWGATLVAFHRFLPPNYADGVGEPRASRRGFPLPNPRSVSAHVHRDGGLHDHTVTLLFVVWGQLLDHDLTFTAETRGKTTTLSG
;
A
#
# COMPACT_ATOMS: atom_id res chain seq x y z
N MET A 1 2.61 -1.34 14.03
CA MET A 1 1.81 -0.51 14.98
C MET A 1 0.35 -0.98 15.05
N HIS A 2 -0.30 -1.34 13.93
CA HIS A 2 -1.70 -1.80 13.91
C HIS A 2 -1.98 -3.07 14.75
N VAL A 3 -1.21 -4.15 14.56
CA VAL A 3 -1.47 -5.45 15.23
C VAL A 3 -1.46 -5.34 16.76
N THR A 4 -0.56 -4.55 17.33
CA THR A 4 -0.46 -4.34 18.78
C THR A 4 -1.68 -3.64 19.37
N VAL A 5 -2.26 -2.67 18.65
CA VAL A 5 -3.47 -1.94 19.07
C VAL A 5 -4.67 -2.89 19.05
N VAL A 6 -4.83 -3.66 17.97
CA VAL A 6 -5.94 -4.63 17.85
C VAL A 6 -5.91 -5.64 18.98
N ARG A 7 -4.75 -6.23 19.28
CA ARG A 7 -4.61 -7.19 20.38
C ARG A 7 -4.87 -6.55 21.74
N LYS A 8 -4.41 -5.31 21.98
CA LYS A 8 -4.59 -4.62 23.26
C LYS A 8 -6.05 -4.29 23.56
N PHE A 9 -6.81 -3.92 22.53
CA PHE A 9 -8.21 -3.49 22.67
C PHE A 9 -9.23 -4.56 22.22
N SER A 10 -8.77 -5.77 21.89
CA SER A 10 -9.61 -6.87 21.40
C SER A 10 -10.53 -6.47 20.25
N LEU A 11 -10.00 -5.70 19.30
CA LEU A 11 -10.77 -5.19 18.15
C LEU A 11 -11.06 -6.30 17.15
N SER A 12 -12.26 -6.30 16.57
CA SER A 12 -12.59 -7.17 15.44
C SER A 12 -11.99 -6.64 14.13
N ALA A 13 -11.91 -7.50 13.11
CA ALA A 13 -11.48 -7.08 11.77
C ALA A 13 -12.38 -5.96 11.20
N GLU A 14 -13.68 -5.99 11.51
CA GLU A 14 -14.63 -4.96 11.12
C GLU A 14 -14.32 -3.62 11.80
N ASP A 15 -14.03 -3.62 13.10
CA ASP A 15 -13.63 -2.40 13.81
C ASP A 15 -12.37 -1.77 13.20
N VAL A 16 -11.44 -2.61 12.75
CA VAL A 16 -10.18 -2.17 12.13
C VAL A 16 -10.42 -1.50 10.79
N ILE A 17 -11.34 -2.03 9.97
CA ILE A 17 -11.61 -1.54 8.62
C ILE A 17 -12.55 -0.34 8.66
N GLU A 18 -13.63 -0.42 9.42
CA GLU A 18 -14.74 0.53 9.37
C GLU A 18 -14.67 1.63 10.43
N LYS A 19 -13.91 1.45 11.52
CA LYS A 19 -13.88 2.43 12.62
C LYS A 19 -12.54 3.15 12.76
N LEU A 20 -11.43 2.40 12.79
CA LEU A 20 -10.11 2.99 13.03
C LEU A 20 -9.72 4.13 12.06
N PRO A 21 -10.01 4.07 10.74
CA PRO A 21 -9.65 5.15 9.82
C PRO A 21 -10.35 6.49 10.12
N PHE A 22 -11.48 6.47 10.82
CA PHE A 22 -12.28 7.67 11.13
C PHE A 22 -12.00 8.24 12.52
N ILE A 23 -11.12 7.61 13.31
CA ILE A 23 -10.75 8.14 14.63
C ILE A 23 -9.88 9.38 14.44
N ASP A 24 -10.34 10.51 14.98
CA ASP A 24 -9.55 11.74 14.99
C ASP A 24 -8.33 11.62 15.91
N THR A 25 -7.15 11.48 15.29
CA THR A 25 -5.89 11.43 16.03
C THR A 25 -5.28 12.80 16.31
N SER A 26 -5.87 13.90 15.84
CA SER A 26 -5.26 15.25 15.83
C SER A 26 -4.88 15.77 17.22
N ARG A 27 -5.63 15.39 18.26
CA ARG A 27 -5.40 15.79 19.67
C ARG A 27 -4.63 14.75 20.47
N THR A 28 -3.92 13.84 19.81
CA THR A 28 -3.20 12.74 20.46
C THR A 28 -1.72 12.76 20.08
N ARG A 29 -0.88 12.06 20.86
CA ARG A 29 0.54 11.86 20.51
C ARG A 29 0.76 11.12 19.18
N ILE A 30 -0.27 10.45 18.65
CA ILE A 30 -0.22 9.77 17.35
C ILE A 30 -0.13 10.79 16.21
N ALA A 31 -0.70 11.99 16.38
CA ALA A 31 -0.65 13.05 15.38
C ALA A 31 0.79 13.37 14.94
N ASP A 32 1.77 13.27 15.83
CA ASP A 32 3.18 13.56 15.53
C ASP A 32 3.85 12.53 14.63
N PHE A 33 3.25 11.34 14.50
CA PHE A 33 3.68 10.30 13.58
C PHE A 33 2.92 10.32 12.25
N CYS A 34 1.74 10.95 12.20
CA CYS A 34 0.96 11.07 10.97
C CYS A 34 1.66 12.06 10.01
N PRO A 35 1.78 11.72 8.71
CA PRO A 35 2.32 12.65 7.72
C PRO A 35 1.60 13.99 7.74
N ARG A 36 2.35 15.09 7.63
CA ARG A 36 1.81 16.46 7.75
C ARG A 36 0.63 16.74 6.82
N PHE A 37 0.62 16.18 5.62
CA PHE A 37 -0.46 16.34 4.65
C PHE A 37 -1.79 15.70 5.08
N LEU A 38 -1.78 14.73 6.01
CA LEU A 38 -3.01 14.19 6.63
C LEU A 38 -3.47 15.01 7.84
N ARG A 39 -2.59 15.82 8.43
CA ARG A 39 -2.86 16.58 9.66
C ARG A 39 -3.49 17.94 9.40
N SER A 40 -3.11 18.62 8.32
CA SER A 40 -3.54 19.99 8.05
C SER A 40 -4.55 20.03 6.92
N LYS A 41 -5.64 20.79 7.13
CA LYS A 41 -6.54 21.18 6.06
C LYS A 41 -5.77 22.09 5.10
N GLN A 42 -5.27 21.52 4.00
CA GLN A 42 -4.57 22.30 2.99
C GLN A 42 -5.54 23.29 2.33
N HIS A 43 -5.15 24.57 2.31
CA HIS A 43 -5.85 25.59 1.55
C HIS A 43 -5.34 25.54 0.12
N CYS A 44 -6.16 24.98 -0.78
CA CYS A 44 -5.84 24.84 -2.20
C CYS A 44 -6.63 25.86 -3.03
N GLY A 45 -5.98 26.41 -4.04
CA GLY A 45 -6.59 27.27 -5.05
C GLY A 45 -6.17 26.83 -6.46
N ALA A 46 -6.89 27.30 -7.48
CA ALA A 46 -6.53 27.05 -8.86
C ALA A 46 -5.19 27.73 -9.19
N VAL A 47 -4.21 26.93 -9.58
CA VAL A 47 -2.87 27.38 -9.98
C VAL A 47 -2.54 26.81 -11.36
N LYS A 48 -1.65 27.48 -12.09
CA LYS A 48 -1.30 27.11 -13.47
C LYS A 48 -0.57 25.76 -13.58
N TYR A 49 0.24 25.40 -12.57
CA TYR A 49 1.15 24.25 -12.63
C TYR A 49 0.87 23.25 -11.52
N ARG A 50 1.15 21.98 -11.80
CA ARG A 50 1.01 20.88 -10.83
C ARG A 50 2.06 21.01 -9.74
N ARG A 51 1.71 20.63 -8.51
CA ARG A 51 2.69 20.44 -7.44
C ARG A 51 3.44 19.13 -7.67
N HIS A 52 4.73 19.12 -7.32
CA HIS A 52 5.61 17.95 -7.48
C HIS A 52 5.13 16.72 -6.68
N ASP A 53 4.41 16.94 -5.58
CA ASP A 53 3.87 15.90 -4.71
C ASP A 53 2.45 15.46 -5.10
N GLY A 54 1.87 16.02 -6.18
CA GLY A 54 0.51 15.74 -6.65
C GLY A 54 -0.61 16.37 -5.81
N SER A 55 -0.28 17.09 -4.73
CA SER A 55 -1.28 17.71 -3.87
C SER A 55 -2.04 18.87 -4.56
N CYS A 56 -3.23 19.20 -4.04
CA CYS A 56 -4.13 20.24 -4.57
C CYS A 56 -4.60 20.02 -6.02
N ASN A 57 -4.36 18.87 -6.66
CA ASN A 57 -4.92 18.55 -7.98
C ASN A 57 -6.46 18.47 -7.92
N ASN A 58 -7.00 17.97 -6.80
CA ASN A 58 -8.43 18.04 -6.47
C ASN A 58 -8.65 19.07 -5.36
N LEU A 59 -9.38 20.16 -5.66
CA LEU A 59 -9.61 21.26 -4.72
C LEU A 59 -10.50 20.90 -3.53
N ARG A 60 -11.38 19.90 -3.69
CA ARG A 60 -12.25 19.41 -2.61
C ARG A 60 -11.54 18.39 -1.73
N HIS A 61 -10.67 17.58 -2.34
CA HIS A 61 -9.89 16.55 -1.67
C HIS A 61 -8.40 16.70 -2.01
N PRO A 62 -7.68 17.65 -1.36
CA PRO A 62 -6.31 18.02 -1.71
C PRO A 62 -5.28 16.89 -1.80
N THR A 63 -5.51 15.76 -1.12
CA THR A 63 -4.59 14.63 -1.01
C THR A 63 -4.89 13.49 -1.98
N TRP A 64 -5.98 13.54 -2.75
CA TRP A 64 -6.31 12.48 -3.71
C TRP A 64 -5.28 12.44 -4.85
N GLY A 65 -4.59 11.30 -4.95
CA GLY A 65 -3.52 11.09 -5.94
C GLY A 65 -2.20 11.77 -5.60
N ALA A 66 -2.05 12.34 -4.40
CA ALA A 66 -0.77 12.83 -3.92
C ALA A 66 0.19 11.66 -3.63
N THR A 67 1.50 11.92 -3.66
CA THR A 67 2.52 10.92 -3.32
C THR A 67 2.58 10.64 -1.81
N LEU A 68 3.19 9.52 -1.43
CA LEU A 68 3.39 9.06 -0.05
C LEU A 68 2.08 8.87 0.75
N VAL A 69 0.95 8.72 0.06
CA VAL A 69 -0.33 8.34 0.66
C VAL A 69 -0.59 6.85 0.52
N ALA A 70 -1.47 6.28 1.34
CA ALA A 70 -1.86 4.88 1.21
C ALA A 70 -2.62 4.63 -0.10
N PHE A 71 -2.41 3.45 -0.71
CA PHE A 71 -3.20 3.04 -1.88
C PHE A 71 -4.69 2.95 -1.55
N HIS A 72 -5.52 3.36 -2.52
CA HIS A 72 -6.96 3.17 -2.44
C HIS A 72 -7.29 1.68 -2.50
N ARG A 73 -8.19 1.22 -1.61
CA ARG A 73 -8.67 -0.17 -1.61
C ARG A 73 -10.04 -0.25 -2.26
N PHE A 74 -10.14 -0.94 -3.40
CA PHE A 74 -11.45 -1.19 -4.03
C PHE A 74 -12.25 -2.30 -3.35
N LEU A 75 -11.56 -3.20 -2.65
CA LEU A 75 -12.16 -4.27 -1.85
C LEU A 75 -11.54 -4.29 -0.45
N PRO A 76 -12.28 -4.77 0.57
CA PRO A 76 -11.72 -4.94 1.91
C PRO A 76 -10.46 -5.82 1.90
N PRO A 77 -9.46 -5.53 2.75
CA PRO A 77 -8.28 -6.37 2.88
C PRO A 77 -8.63 -7.77 3.39
N ASN A 78 -7.88 -8.79 2.96
CA ASN A 78 -8.06 -10.17 3.40
C ASN A 78 -6.76 -10.70 4.02
N TYR A 79 -6.60 -10.47 5.32
CA TYR A 79 -5.48 -10.95 6.14
C TYR A 79 -5.91 -12.17 6.97
N ALA A 80 -4.98 -13.07 7.30
CA ALA A 80 -5.30 -14.27 8.07
C ALA A 80 -5.84 -13.95 9.48
N ASP A 81 -5.29 -12.90 10.10
CA ASP A 81 -5.71 -12.37 11.39
C ASP A 81 -6.71 -11.20 11.28
N GLY A 82 -7.13 -10.85 10.05
CA GLY A 82 -7.98 -9.70 9.77
C GLY A 82 -7.28 -8.32 9.89
N VAL A 83 -5.97 -8.27 10.16
CA VAL A 83 -5.26 -7.01 10.45
C VAL A 83 -4.02 -6.82 9.58
N GLY A 84 -3.12 -7.80 9.51
CA GLY A 84 -1.85 -7.63 8.83
C GLY A 84 -1.03 -8.89 8.59
N GLU A 85 -1.45 -10.05 9.10
CA GLU A 85 -0.79 -11.31 8.76
C GLU A 85 -1.10 -11.71 7.31
N PRO A 86 -0.11 -12.24 6.56
CA PRO A 86 -0.34 -12.73 5.21
C PRO A 86 -1.55 -13.66 5.14
N ARG A 87 -2.32 -13.53 4.07
CA ARG A 87 -3.57 -14.27 3.86
C ARG A 87 -3.39 -15.79 4.02
N ALA A 88 -4.35 -16.44 4.66
CA ALA A 88 -4.49 -17.90 4.69
C ALA A 88 -5.45 -18.41 3.60
N SER A 89 -5.42 -19.72 3.34
CA SER A 89 -6.39 -20.35 2.45
C SER A 89 -7.82 -20.22 3.00
N ARG A 90 -8.83 -20.43 2.16
CA ARG A 90 -10.26 -20.40 2.58
C ARG A 90 -10.61 -21.40 3.69
N ARG A 91 -9.77 -22.42 3.90
CA ARG A 91 -9.93 -23.46 4.94
C ARG A 91 -9.03 -23.22 6.16
N GLY A 92 -8.31 -22.09 6.22
CA GLY A 92 -7.39 -21.77 7.32
C GLY A 92 -5.98 -22.37 7.20
N PHE A 93 -5.70 -23.18 6.18
CA PHE A 93 -4.35 -23.72 5.94
C PHE A 93 -3.40 -22.69 5.30
N PRO A 94 -2.08 -22.83 5.47
CA PRO A 94 -1.08 -22.04 4.76
C PRO A 94 -1.26 -22.09 3.23
N LEU A 95 -0.96 -20.98 2.55
CA LEU A 95 -0.91 -20.95 1.09
C LEU A 95 0.34 -21.70 0.58
N PRO A 96 0.30 -22.27 -0.64
CA PRO A 96 1.48 -22.90 -1.23
C PRO A 96 2.67 -21.95 -1.28
N ASN A 97 3.87 -22.52 -1.13
CA ASN A 97 5.10 -21.74 -1.26
C ASN A 97 5.15 -21.03 -2.63
N PRO A 98 5.34 -19.70 -2.69
CA PRO A 98 5.37 -18.95 -3.94
C PRO A 98 6.39 -19.47 -4.96
N ARG A 99 7.54 -19.98 -4.50
CA ARG A 99 8.56 -20.58 -5.37
C ARG A 99 8.07 -21.87 -6.02
N SER A 100 7.32 -22.69 -5.28
CA SER A 100 6.73 -23.92 -5.82
C SER A 100 5.68 -23.59 -6.90
N VAL A 101 4.83 -22.58 -6.66
CA VAL A 101 3.87 -22.10 -7.66
C VAL A 101 4.59 -21.57 -8.90
N SER A 102 5.62 -20.75 -8.73
CA SER A 102 6.46 -20.26 -9.84
C SER A 102 7.04 -21.42 -10.67
N ALA A 103 7.63 -22.43 -10.02
CA ALA A 103 8.30 -23.54 -10.71
C ALA A 103 7.35 -24.49 -11.47
N HIS A 104 6.11 -24.65 -11.00
CA HIS A 104 5.16 -25.61 -11.57
C HIS A 104 4.08 -24.97 -12.45
N VAL A 105 3.72 -23.71 -12.20
CA VAL A 105 2.64 -23.00 -12.92
C VAL A 105 3.19 -22.00 -13.94
N HIS A 106 4.20 -21.20 -13.56
CA HIS A 106 4.79 -20.17 -14.43
C HIS A 106 6.02 -20.70 -15.17
N ARG A 107 5.86 -21.81 -15.88
CA ARG A 107 6.95 -22.40 -16.66
C ARG A 107 7.17 -21.62 -17.95
N ASP A 108 8.42 -21.39 -18.29
CA ASP A 108 8.80 -20.81 -19.56
C ASP A 108 8.68 -21.87 -20.66
N GLY A 109 7.82 -21.61 -21.64
CA GLY A 109 7.64 -22.45 -22.83
C GLY A 109 8.50 -22.02 -24.02
N GLY A 110 9.32 -20.98 -23.88
CA GLY A 110 10.14 -20.43 -24.97
C GLY A 110 9.32 -19.73 -26.06
N LEU A 111 8.11 -19.26 -25.74
CA LEU A 111 7.24 -18.57 -26.69
C LEU A 111 7.71 -17.12 -26.86
N HIS A 112 7.78 -16.68 -28.12
CA HIS A 112 8.18 -15.32 -28.48
C HIS A 112 7.05 -14.68 -29.31
N ASP A 113 6.72 -13.44 -29.00
CA ASP A 113 5.75 -12.65 -29.76
C ASP A 113 6.47 -11.86 -30.86
N HIS A 114 5.95 -11.90 -32.08
CA HIS A 114 6.48 -11.18 -33.24
C HIS A 114 5.57 -10.02 -33.70
N THR A 115 4.44 -9.83 -33.04
CA THR A 115 3.44 -8.81 -33.36
C THR A 115 3.69 -7.48 -32.66
N VAL A 116 4.46 -7.49 -31.55
CA VAL A 116 4.81 -6.30 -30.77
C VAL A 116 6.32 -6.13 -30.67
N THR A 117 6.77 -4.87 -30.62
CA THR A 117 8.18 -4.56 -30.41
C THR A 117 8.52 -4.58 -28.93
N LEU A 118 9.81 -4.72 -28.60
CA LEU A 118 10.31 -4.63 -27.21
C LEU A 118 9.91 -3.31 -26.51
N LEU A 119 9.70 -2.23 -27.28
CA LEU A 119 9.24 -0.95 -26.75
C LEU A 119 7.95 -1.08 -25.93
N PHE A 120 7.08 -2.04 -26.28
CA PHE A 120 5.85 -2.29 -25.53
C PHE A 120 6.12 -2.63 -24.05
N VAL A 121 7.07 -3.52 -23.78
CA VAL A 121 7.44 -3.93 -22.42
C VAL A 121 8.09 -2.79 -21.65
N VAL A 122 9.02 -2.08 -22.31
CA VAL A 122 9.74 -0.95 -21.70
C VAL A 122 8.80 0.21 -21.38
N TRP A 123 7.88 0.53 -22.28
CA TRP A 123 6.85 1.56 -22.05
C TRP A 123 5.93 1.20 -20.90
N GLY A 124 5.58 -0.09 -20.76
CA GLY A 124 4.81 -0.59 -19.61
C GLY A 124 5.50 -0.30 -18.27
N GLN A 125 6.81 -0.56 -18.17
CA GLN A 125 7.58 -0.29 -16.94
C GLN A 125 7.72 1.21 -16.66
N LEU A 126 7.89 2.04 -17.71
CA LEU A 126 7.92 3.49 -17.54
C LEU A 126 6.60 4.00 -16.94
N LEU A 127 5.45 3.52 -17.43
CA LEU A 127 4.14 3.90 -16.90
C LEU A 127 3.93 3.39 -15.46
N ASP A 128 4.34 2.16 -15.16
CA ASP A 128 4.25 1.60 -13.80
C ASP A 128 5.02 2.47 -12.79
N HIS A 129 6.24 2.87 -13.14
CA HIS A 129 7.11 3.70 -12.31
C HIS A 129 6.65 5.16 -12.16
N ASP A 130 5.88 5.69 -13.11
CA ASP A 130 5.27 7.03 -12.98
C ASP A 130 4.03 7.03 -12.06
N LEU A 131 3.28 5.92 -12.08
CA LEU A 131 2.01 5.82 -11.36
C LEU A 131 2.14 5.29 -9.94
N THR A 132 3.04 4.32 -9.70
CA THR A 132 3.08 3.61 -8.43
C THR A 132 4.50 3.28 -7.97
N PHE A 133 4.66 3.24 -6.64
CA PHE A 133 5.85 2.70 -6.00
C PHE A 133 5.49 2.23 -4.58
N THR A 134 5.94 1.03 -4.20
CA THR A 134 5.79 0.51 -2.82
C THR A 134 7.16 0.36 -2.19
N ALA A 135 7.48 1.21 -1.22
CA ALA A 135 8.75 1.13 -0.50
C ALA A 135 8.79 -0.12 0.40
N GLU A 136 9.93 -0.80 0.39
CA GLU A 136 10.16 -1.92 1.31
C GLU A 136 10.49 -1.41 2.72
N THR A 137 9.98 -2.11 3.73
CA THR A 137 10.36 -1.84 5.12
C THR A 137 11.81 -2.27 5.34
N ARG A 138 12.68 -1.35 5.78
CA ARG A 138 14.01 -1.75 6.28
C ARG A 138 13.83 -2.63 7.51
N GLY A 139 14.39 -3.85 7.47
CA GLY A 139 14.47 -4.71 8.64
C GLY A 139 15.25 -4.02 9.77
N LYS A 140 14.96 -4.37 11.03
CA LYS A 140 15.89 -4.07 12.12
C LYS A 140 17.22 -4.75 11.78
N THR A 141 18.28 -3.96 11.67
CA THR A 141 19.65 -4.43 11.55
C THR A 141 19.88 -5.56 12.56
N THR A 142 20.05 -6.79 12.09
CA THR A 142 20.75 -7.81 12.85
C THR A 142 22.18 -7.32 13.01
N THR A 143 22.48 -6.71 14.14
CA THR A 143 23.86 -6.61 14.63
C THR A 143 24.36 -8.03 14.80
N LEU A 144 25.05 -8.55 13.80
CA LEU A 144 25.90 -9.71 13.97
C LEU A 144 27.14 -9.20 14.71
N SER A 145 27.22 -9.53 16.01
CA SER A 145 28.49 -9.65 16.69
C SER A 145 29.32 -10.72 15.98
N GLY A 146 30.50 -10.32 15.55
CA GLY A 146 31.58 -11.15 15.02
C GLY A 146 32.82 -10.29 14.93
#